data_AF-A0AAV0EDS0-F1
#
_entry.id   AF-A0AAV0EDS0-F1
#
_cell.length_a   1.000
_cell.length_b   1.000
_cell.length_c   1.000
_cell.angle_alpha   90.00
_cell.angle_beta   90.00
_cell.angle_gamma   90.00
#
_symmetry.space_group_name_H-M   'P 1'
#
loop_
_entity.id
_entity.type
_entity.pdbx_description
1 polymer ?
#
loop_
_entity_poly.entity_id
_entity_poly.type
_entity_poly.pdbx_seq_one_letter_code
_entity_poly.pdbx_strand_id
1 'polypeptide(L)'
;MGGLTDKDEVSACLHDAVYDSQTGAQFEFTWSSMLQRFHLNDHEWLHVLYNERHRWVPCYLRPTFWAGMSTTQRSESINAFFDDFVHSKTSLKEFVDQYGRALKCKVEKEFQEDAKCLTKMLSCVSIYAMEHQLQQMYTLAKFKEFRTQMARKL
;
A
#
# COMPACT_ATOMS: atom_id res chain seq x y z
N MET A 1 10.18 -15.70 -33.10
CA MET A 1 8.78 -15.23 -32.91
C MET A 1 8.15 -15.83 -31.65
N GLY A 2 8.85 -15.84 -30.49
CA GLY A 2 8.32 -16.50 -29.26
C GLY A 2 8.54 -15.74 -27.94
N GLY A 3 9.14 -14.55 -27.95
CA GLY A 3 9.58 -13.89 -26.71
C GLY A 3 8.50 -13.16 -25.91
N LEU A 4 7.31 -12.90 -26.49
CA LEU A 4 6.23 -12.19 -25.80
C LEU A 4 5.32 -13.18 -25.04
N THR A 5 4.91 -14.26 -25.70
CA THR A 5 4.03 -15.30 -25.13
C THR A 5 4.67 -16.00 -23.93
N ASP A 6 5.97 -16.27 -23.98
CA ASP A 6 6.71 -16.96 -22.91
C ASP A 6 6.84 -16.08 -21.66
N LYS A 7 6.97 -14.76 -21.83
CA LYS A 7 7.03 -13.79 -20.73
C LYS A 7 5.68 -13.65 -20.01
N ASP A 8 4.59 -13.62 -20.76
CA ASP A 8 3.24 -13.53 -20.20
C ASP A 8 2.90 -14.81 -19.41
N GLU A 9 3.29 -15.98 -19.92
CA GLU A 9 3.13 -17.26 -19.21
C GLU A 9 3.98 -17.34 -17.94
N VAL A 10 5.24 -16.92 -17.98
CA VAL A 10 6.10 -16.83 -16.79
C VAL A 10 5.49 -15.89 -15.76
N SER A 11 4.96 -14.74 -16.18
CA SER A 11 4.30 -13.79 -15.28
C SER A 11 3.05 -14.37 -14.63
N ALA A 12 2.25 -15.15 -15.36
CA ALA A 12 1.07 -15.82 -14.83
C ALA A 12 1.47 -16.87 -13.79
N CYS A 13 2.41 -17.76 -14.10
CA CYS A 13 2.90 -18.76 -13.16
C CYS A 13 3.54 -18.15 -11.91
N LEU A 14 4.23 -17.01 -12.05
CA LEU A 14 4.75 -16.25 -10.93
C LEU A 14 3.63 -15.70 -10.04
N HIS A 15 2.59 -15.12 -10.65
CA HIS A 15 1.44 -14.61 -9.91
C HIS A 15 0.75 -15.73 -9.11
N ASP A 16 0.50 -16.88 -9.73
CA ASP A 16 -0.10 -18.04 -9.08
C ASP A 16 0.76 -18.56 -7.94
N ALA A 17 2.08 -18.68 -8.15
CA ALA A 17 3.02 -19.09 -7.11
C ALA A 17 2.93 -18.17 -5.88
N VAL A 18 2.75 -16.87 -6.08
CA VAL A 18 2.79 -15.86 -5.01
C VAL A 18 1.45 -15.72 -4.29
N TYR A 19 0.35 -15.64 -5.04
CA TYR A 19 -0.96 -15.29 -4.49
C TYR A 19 -1.86 -16.49 -4.20
N ASP A 20 -1.71 -17.60 -4.94
CA ASP A 20 -2.55 -18.80 -4.74
C ASP A 20 -1.94 -19.79 -3.73
N SER A 21 -0.65 -19.63 -3.41
CA SER A 21 0.01 -20.44 -2.38
C SER A 21 -0.42 -20.02 -0.97
N GLN A 22 -1.08 -20.92 -0.26
CA GLN A 22 -1.53 -20.67 1.12
C GLN A 22 -0.48 -21.02 2.17
N THR A 23 0.49 -21.86 1.83
CA THR A 23 1.57 -22.26 2.74
C THR A 23 2.94 -22.05 2.09
N GLY A 24 3.98 -21.95 2.91
CA GLY A 24 5.36 -21.90 2.41
C GLY A 24 5.68 -23.12 1.54
N ALA A 25 5.25 -24.33 1.95
CA ALA A 25 5.48 -25.56 1.18
C ALA A 25 4.82 -25.52 -0.21
N GLN A 26 3.60 -25.00 -0.33
CA GLN A 26 2.94 -24.80 -1.63
C GLN A 26 3.71 -23.79 -2.50
N PHE A 27 4.16 -22.69 -1.90
CA PHE A 27 4.98 -21.70 -2.61
C PHE A 27 6.27 -22.32 -3.15
N GLU A 28 7.02 -23.05 -2.31
CA GLU A 28 8.29 -23.67 -2.72
C GLU A 28 8.09 -24.66 -3.88
N PHE A 29 7.01 -25.43 -3.84
CA PHE A 29 6.66 -26.38 -4.91
C PHE A 29 6.30 -25.66 -6.22
N THR A 30 5.40 -24.68 -6.18
CA THR A 30 4.94 -23.96 -7.38
C THR A 30 6.07 -23.12 -7.97
N TRP A 31 6.88 -22.47 -7.14
CA TRP A 31 8.06 -21.72 -7.54
C TRP A 31 9.09 -22.60 -8.26
N SER A 32 9.44 -23.75 -7.66
CA SER A 32 10.39 -24.70 -8.27
C SER A 32 9.86 -25.26 -9.59
N SER A 33 8.55 -25.56 -9.66
CA SER A 33 7.91 -26.05 -10.88
C SER A 33 7.95 -25.03 -12.02
N MET A 34 7.73 -23.74 -11.70
CA MET A 34 7.87 -22.64 -12.66
C MET A 34 9.31 -22.54 -13.17
N LEU A 35 10.31 -22.53 -12.28
CA LEU A 35 11.72 -22.44 -12.69
C LEU A 35 12.15 -23.59 -13.60
N GLN A 36 11.69 -24.82 -13.31
CA GLN A 36 11.96 -25.99 -14.15
C GLN A 36 11.28 -25.91 -15.51
N ARG A 37 9.99 -25.55 -15.55
CA ARG A 37 9.21 -25.44 -16.79
C ARG A 37 9.82 -24.48 -17.79
N PHE A 38 10.33 -23.34 -17.33
CA PHE A 38 10.86 -22.27 -18.18
C PHE A 38 12.40 -22.25 -18.21
N HIS A 39 13.07 -23.24 -17.61
CA HIS A 39 14.54 -23.31 -17.53
C HIS A 39 15.20 -22.05 -16.93
N LEU A 40 14.59 -21.49 -15.88
CA LEU A 40 15.00 -20.22 -15.25
C LEU A 40 15.85 -20.39 -13.98
N ASN A 41 16.34 -21.60 -13.71
CA ASN A 41 17.07 -21.92 -12.46
C ASN A 41 18.32 -21.05 -12.25
N ASP A 42 19.00 -20.64 -13.33
CA ASP A 42 20.21 -19.83 -13.28
C ASP A 42 19.94 -18.32 -13.43
N HIS A 43 18.67 -17.90 -13.39
CA HIS A 43 18.30 -16.50 -13.56
C HIS A 43 18.58 -15.69 -12.29
N GLU A 44 19.65 -14.90 -12.29
CA GLU A 44 20.15 -14.14 -11.13
C GLU A 44 19.06 -13.33 -10.42
N TRP A 45 18.22 -12.61 -11.16
CA TRP A 45 17.14 -11.81 -10.57
C TRP A 45 16.11 -12.66 -9.81
N LEU A 46 15.78 -13.86 -10.31
CA LEU A 46 14.83 -14.75 -9.64
C LEU A 46 15.44 -15.34 -8.37
N HIS A 47 16.74 -15.61 -8.37
CA HIS A 47 17.47 -16.03 -7.18
C HIS A 47 17.47 -14.94 -6.10
N VAL A 48 17.75 -13.68 -6.46
CA VAL A 48 17.65 -12.54 -5.52
C VAL A 48 16.23 -12.40 -4.99
N LEU A 49 15.22 -12.47 -5.88
CA LEU A 49 13.82 -12.36 -5.50
C LEU A 49 13.40 -13.48 -4.52
N TYR A 50 13.83 -14.71 -4.78
CA TYR A 50 13.58 -15.87 -3.92
C TYR A 50 14.23 -15.76 -2.54
N ASN A 51 15.46 -15.25 -2.46
CA ASN A 51 16.16 -15.04 -1.19
C ASN A 51 15.38 -14.07 -0.27
N GLU A 52 14.69 -13.10 -0.88
CA GLU A 52 13.89 -12.11 -0.18
C GLU A 52 12.42 -12.53 0.04
N ARG A 53 12.03 -13.77 -0.30
CA ARG A 53 10.61 -14.25 -0.28
C ARG A 53 9.84 -13.96 1.01
N HIS A 54 10.53 -14.01 2.16
CA HIS A 54 9.93 -13.70 3.47
C HIS A 54 9.47 -12.25 3.63
N ARG A 55 9.82 -11.35 2.71
CA ARG A 55 9.45 -9.93 2.75
C ARG A 55 8.27 -9.55 1.85
N TRP A 56 7.93 -10.39 0.87
CA TRP A 56 6.97 -10.02 -0.17
C TRP A 56 5.97 -11.12 -0.53
N VAL A 57 6.23 -12.38 -0.17
CA VAL A 57 5.28 -13.48 -0.44
C VAL A 57 4.22 -13.55 0.67
N PRO A 58 2.92 -13.42 0.33
CA PRO A 58 1.83 -13.34 1.31
C PRO A 58 1.80 -14.45 2.35
N CYS A 59 2.07 -15.71 1.98
CA CYS A 59 2.01 -16.84 2.92
C CYS A 59 3.05 -16.76 4.05
N TYR A 60 4.19 -16.10 3.83
CA TYR A 60 5.21 -15.83 4.84
C TYR A 60 4.92 -14.57 5.67
N LEU A 61 4.10 -13.66 5.15
CA LEU A 61 3.73 -12.39 5.82
C LEU A 61 2.46 -12.48 6.67
N ARG A 62 1.69 -13.58 6.56
CA ARG A 62 0.48 -13.83 7.35
C ARG A 62 0.60 -13.61 8.87
N PRO A 63 1.68 -14.02 9.57
CA PRO A 63 1.78 -13.80 11.01
C PRO A 63 2.04 -12.33 11.37
N THR A 64 2.38 -11.47 10.40
CA THR A 64 2.62 -10.05 10.64
C THR A 64 1.30 -9.28 10.55
N PHE A 65 1.03 -8.42 11.53
CA PHE A 65 -0.10 -7.50 11.49
C PHE A 65 0.30 -6.22 10.74
N TRP A 66 -0.36 -5.92 9.63
CA TRP A 66 -0.05 -4.78 8.76
C TRP A 66 -0.92 -3.55 9.02
N ALA A 67 -1.85 -3.61 9.99
CA ALA A 67 -2.82 -2.54 10.25
C ALA A 67 -3.55 -2.02 9.00
N GLY A 68 -3.76 -2.88 7.99
CA GLY A 68 -4.38 -2.51 6.71
C GLY A 68 -3.48 -1.74 5.74
N MET A 69 -2.17 -1.66 5.99
CA MET A 69 -1.20 -1.05 5.06
C MET A 69 -0.91 -1.99 3.89
N SER A 70 -0.98 -1.47 2.65
CA SER A 70 -0.50 -2.16 1.45
C SER A 70 1.01 -1.97 1.29
N THR A 71 1.68 -2.86 0.57
CA THR A 71 3.12 -2.78 0.27
C THR A 71 3.47 -1.53 -0.57
N THR A 72 2.53 -1.05 -1.39
CA THR A 72 2.71 0.10 -2.30
C THR A 72 2.27 1.43 -1.70
N GLN A 73 1.70 1.47 -0.49
CA GLN A 73 1.15 2.68 0.11
C GLN A 73 2.17 3.83 0.18
N ARG A 74 3.44 3.52 0.46
CA ARG A 74 4.51 4.53 0.52
C ARG A 74 4.78 5.15 -0.84
N SER A 75 4.96 4.34 -1.89
CA SER A 75 5.19 4.85 -3.24
C SER A 75 3.96 5.56 -3.79
N GLU A 76 2.76 5.04 -3.53
CA GLU A 76 1.50 5.69 -3.91
C GLU A 76 1.32 7.03 -3.23
N SER A 77 1.65 7.14 -1.93
CA SER A 77 1.57 8.41 -1.20
C SER A 77 2.57 9.44 -1.73
N ILE A 78 3.78 9.03 -2.09
CA ILE A 78 4.78 9.93 -2.67
C ILE A 78 4.36 10.35 -4.08
N ASN A 79 3.87 9.41 -4.89
CA ASN A 79 3.37 9.71 -6.23
C ASN A 79 2.19 10.69 -6.16
N ALA A 80 1.20 10.43 -5.31
CA ALA A 80 0.05 11.30 -5.09
C ALA A 80 0.45 12.69 -4.56
N PHE A 81 1.53 12.81 -3.79
CA PHE A 81 2.05 14.10 -3.34
C PHE A 81 2.59 14.95 -4.50
N PHE A 82 3.19 14.32 -5.51
CA PHE A 82 3.81 15.01 -6.65
C PHE A 82 2.97 15.01 -7.93
N ASP A 83 1.85 14.27 -8.00
CA ASP A 83 1.09 14.01 -9.22
C ASP A 83 0.66 15.30 -9.94
N ASP A 84 0.25 16.32 -9.18
CA ASP A 84 -0.16 17.63 -9.71
C ASP A 84 1.00 18.59 -10.00
N PHE A 85 2.24 18.24 -9.62
CA PHE A 85 3.38 19.16 -9.56
C PHE A 85 4.56 18.75 -10.45
N VAL A 86 4.76 17.45 -10.68
CA VAL A 86 5.92 16.90 -11.38
C VAL A 86 5.46 15.96 -12.48
N HIS A 87 6.01 16.13 -13.68
CA HIS A 87 5.75 15.28 -14.83
C HIS A 87 7.07 14.92 -15.54
N SER A 88 7.02 14.00 -16.50
CA SER A 88 8.22 13.49 -17.19
C SER A 88 9.11 14.56 -17.85
N LYS A 89 8.55 15.74 -18.15
CA LYS A 89 9.26 16.87 -18.75
C LYS A 89 9.79 17.90 -17.74
N THR A 90 9.55 17.74 -16.44
CA THR A 90 9.98 18.69 -15.42
C THR A 90 11.49 18.61 -15.26
N SER A 91 12.20 19.71 -15.51
CA SER A 91 13.64 19.78 -15.30
C SER A 91 13.99 19.78 -13.82
N LEU A 92 15.24 19.44 -13.47
CA LEU A 92 15.69 19.43 -12.08
C LEU A 92 15.57 20.81 -11.41
N LYS A 93 15.78 21.89 -12.17
CA LYS A 93 15.62 23.26 -11.67
C LYS A 93 14.15 23.57 -11.33
N GLU A 94 13.24 23.20 -12.23
CA GLU A 94 11.79 23.37 -12.00
C GLU A 94 11.29 22.48 -10.87
N PHE A 95 11.87 21.29 -10.69
CA PHE A 95 11.52 20.38 -9.60
C PHE A 95 11.69 21.03 -8.23
N VAL A 96 12.76 21.80 -8.00
CA VAL A 96 12.99 22.48 -6.70
C VAL A 96 11.87 23.47 -6.39
N ASP A 97 11.43 24.24 -7.38
CA ASP A 97 10.31 25.18 -7.21
C ASP A 97 8.98 24.44 -6.99
N GLN A 98 8.71 23.42 -7.81
CA GLN A 98 7.50 22.60 -7.70
C GLN A 98 7.42 21.85 -6.37
N TYR A 99 8.55 21.37 -5.85
CA TYR A 99 8.64 20.77 -4.53
C TYR A 99 8.20 21.75 -3.44
N GLY A 100 8.70 22.98 -3.47
CA GLY A 100 8.30 24.03 -2.52
C GLY A 100 6.79 24.33 -2.58
N ARG A 101 6.23 24.36 -3.79
CA ARG A 101 4.79 24.54 -4.01
C ARG A 101 3.96 23.36 -3.50
N ALA A 102 4.38 22.13 -3.76
CA ALA A 102 3.73 20.91 -3.27
C ALA A 102 3.71 20.88 -1.73
N LEU A 103 4.85 21.21 -1.11
CA LEU A 103 4.98 21.28 0.33
C LEU A 103 4.04 22.34 0.93
N LYS A 104 4.02 23.55 0.35
CA LYS A 104 3.11 24.62 0.81
C LYS A 104 1.65 24.22 0.68
N CYS A 105 1.27 23.60 -0.43
CA CYS A 105 -0.10 23.11 -0.65
C CYS A 105 -0.49 22.05 0.38
N LYS A 106 0.43 21.14 0.72
CA LYS A 106 0.20 20.13 1.76
C LYS A 106 -0.01 20.75 3.14
N VAL A 107 0.87 21.67 3.55
CA VAL A 107 0.75 22.38 4.84
C VAL A 107 -0.57 23.15 4.94
N GLU A 108 -0.98 23.83 3.87
CA GLU A 108 -2.25 24.55 3.84
C GLU A 108 -3.45 23.60 3.99
N LYS A 109 -3.44 22.45 3.30
CA LYS A 109 -4.48 21.42 3.45
C LYS A 109 -4.52 20.86 4.87
N GLU A 110 -3.37 20.58 5.48
CA GLU A 110 -3.28 20.13 6.88
C GLU A 110 -3.86 21.17 7.84
N PHE A 111 -3.49 22.44 7.70
CA PHE A 111 -4.04 23.53 8.51
C PHE A 111 -5.57 23.64 8.39
N GLN A 112 -6.11 23.50 7.18
CA GLN A 112 -7.56 23.51 6.96
C GLN A 112 -8.26 22.32 7.61
N GLU A 113 -7.66 21.12 7.59
CA GLU A 113 -8.22 19.95 8.25
C GLU A 113 -8.13 20.07 9.78
N ASP A 114 -7.05 20.63 10.33
CA ASP A 114 -6.91 20.90 11.76
C ASP A 114 -7.94 21.93 12.23
N ALA A 115 -8.11 23.03 11.49
CA ALA A 115 -9.14 24.02 11.76
C ALA A 115 -10.55 23.40 11.72
N LYS A 116 -10.81 22.47 10.79
CA LYS A 116 -12.08 21.72 10.75
C LYS A 116 -12.23 20.82 11.97
N CYS A 117 -11.17 20.15 12.43
CA CYS A 117 -11.23 19.31 13.63
C CYS A 117 -11.55 20.14 14.88
N LEU A 118 -10.97 21.33 15.01
CA LEU A 118 -11.22 22.24 16.14
C LEU A 118 -12.63 22.85 16.10
N THR A 119 -13.13 23.16 14.90
CA THR A 119 -14.42 23.86 14.75
C THR A 119 -15.62 22.90 14.66
N LYS A 120 -15.44 21.70 14.10
CA LYS A 120 -16.53 20.72 13.89
C LYS A 120 -16.43 19.59 14.90
N MET A 121 -17.12 19.73 16.02
CA MET A 121 -17.35 18.61 16.94
C MET A 121 -18.55 17.78 16.46
N LEU A 122 -18.31 16.57 15.96
CA LEU A 122 -19.37 15.65 15.59
C LEU A 122 -19.97 15.01 16.84
N SER A 123 -21.26 15.17 17.10
CA SER A 123 -21.92 14.52 18.24
C SER A 123 -21.71 13.01 18.24
N CYS A 124 -21.54 12.44 19.43
CA CYS A 124 -21.57 10.99 19.62
C CYS A 124 -22.98 10.46 19.29
N VAL A 125 -23.05 9.29 18.66
CA VAL A 125 -24.33 8.65 18.29
C VAL A 125 -24.72 7.58 19.29
N SER A 126 -23.73 7.01 19.98
CA SER A 126 -23.90 5.97 20.97
C SER A 126 -23.84 6.52 22.39
N ILE A 127 -24.39 5.72 23.31
CA ILE A 127 -24.25 5.88 24.76
C ILE A 127 -22.90 5.38 25.29
N TYR A 128 -22.06 4.76 24.44
CA TYR A 128 -20.78 4.20 24.89
C TYR A 128 -19.76 5.29 25.22
N ALA A 129 -19.23 5.25 26.45
CA ALA A 129 -18.21 6.18 26.92
C ALA A 129 -16.93 6.20 26.05
N MET A 130 -16.59 5.08 25.42
CA MET A 130 -15.44 5.00 24.49
C MET A 130 -15.60 5.92 23.27
N GLU A 131 -16.82 6.15 22.78
CA GLU A 131 -17.03 7.04 21.63
C GLU A 131 -16.64 8.48 21.99
N HIS A 132 -17.03 8.94 23.19
CA HIS A 132 -16.71 10.28 23.68
C HIS A 132 -15.20 10.46 23.91
N GLN A 133 -14.51 9.43 24.39
CA GLN A 133 -13.04 9.47 24.53
C GLN A 133 -12.36 9.56 23.16
N LEU A 134 -12.79 8.74 22.20
CA LEU A 134 -12.21 8.72 20.85
C LEU A 134 -12.52 10.00 20.07
N GLN A 135 -13.67 10.64 20.32
CA GLN A 135 -14.02 11.94 19.74
C GLN A 135 -13.00 13.04 20.09
N GLN A 136 -12.44 13.00 21.30
CA GLN A 136 -11.45 13.98 21.76
C GLN A 136 -10.03 13.66 21.29
N MET A 137 -9.73 12.38 21.07
CA MET A 137 -8.38 11.90 20.74
C MET A 137 -8.13 11.79 19.23
N TYR A 138 -9.17 11.56 18.42
CA TYR A 138 -9.02 11.30 16.99
C TYR A 138 -9.19 12.57 16.16
N THR A 139 -8.50 12.61 15.02
CA THR A 139 -8.83 13.56 13.96
C THR A 139 -10.26 13.31 13.49
N LEU A 140 -10.91 14.37 12.98
CA LEU A 140 -12.29 14.30 12.49
C LEU A 140 -12.49 13.19 11.46
N ALA A 141 -11.51 12.97 10.58
CA ALA A 141 -11.54 11.92 9.57
C ALA A 141 -11.55 10.52 10.22
N LYS A 142 -10.67 10.27 11.19
CA LYS A 142 -10.60 8.97 11.87
C LYS A 142 -11.79 8.71 12.78
N PHE A 143 -12.32 9.75 13.43
CA PHE A 143 -13.55 9.62 14.22
C PHE A 143 -14.76 9.27 13.36
N LYS A 144 -14.90 9.85 12.16
CA LYS A 144 -15.95 9.47 11.20
C LYS A 144 -15.83 8.01 10.78
N GLU A 145 -14.63 7.55 10.45
CA GLU A 145 -14.38 6.15 10.06
C GLU A 145 -14.78 5.19 11.20
N PHE A 146 -14.37 5.50 12.43
CA PHE A 146 -14.75 4.74 13.62
C PHE A 146 -16.27 4.67 13.81
N ARG A 147 -16.97 5.81 13.66
CA ARG A 147 -18.45 5.83 13.73
C ARG A 147 -19.10 4.98 12.65
N THR A 148 -18.61 5.03 11.41
CA THR A 148 -19.12 4.18 10.32
C THR A 148 -18.92 2.70 10.65
N GLN A 149 -17.79 2.32 11.25
CA GLN A 149 -17.56 0.93 11.66
C GLN A 149 -18.43 0.50 12.85
N MET A 150 -18.62 1.36 13.86
CA MET A 150 -19.54 1.08 14.97
C MET A 150 -20.97 0.88 14.47
N ALA A 151 -21.46 1.77 13.61
CA ALA A 151 -22.82 1.68 13.06
C ALA A 151 -23.04 0.45 12.17
N ARG A 152 -21.98 -0.17 11.63
CA ARG A 152 -22.07 -1.45 10.90
C ARG A 152 -22.09 -2.68 11.81
N LYS A 153 -21.61 -2.56 13.05
CA LYS A 153 -21.48 -3.66 14.00
C LYS A 153 -22.56 -3.66 15.10
N LEU A 154 -23.35 -2.59 15.17
CA LEU A 154 -24.60 -2.49 15.93
C LEU A 154 -25.77 -2.85 15.01
#